data_AF-A0A6P6X4G5-F1
#
_entry.id   AF-A0A6P6X4G5-F1
#
_cell.length_a   1.000
_cell.length_b   1.000
_cell.length_c   1.000
_cell.angle_alpha   90.00
_cell.angle_beta   90.00
_cell.angle_gamma   90.00
#
_symmetry.space_group_name_H-M   'P 1'
#
loop_
_entity.id
_entity.type
_entity.pdbx_description
1 polymer ?
#
loop_
_entity_poly.entity_id
_entity_poly.type
_entity_poly.pdbx_seq_one_letter_code
_entity_poly.pdbx_strand_id
1 'polypeptide(L)'
;MPGQGKTTPAQLVYKNDKVMRSFDERMWLSVSDDFEVERLLNEMLQSLKGTNLEMTNREAIVRGFKNIYKEKNSLLVLDDIWNENREKWECMRKCLLETGGSEGSRILATTRSEVVASTMQTAESHRLEILSETDTVAGKYLRKLHLPRCGANQTAIKI
;
A
#
# COMPACT_ATOMS: atom_id res chain seq x y z
N MET A 1 16.85 -1.45 13.06
CA MET A 1 17.97 -0.53 12.77
C MET A 1 17.64 0.31 11.56
N PRO A 2 17.95 1.62 11.54
CA PRO A 2 17.96 2.43 10.31
C PRO A 2 18.88 1.76 9.27
N GLY A 3 18.48 1.74 8.00
CA GLY A 3 19.35 1.24 6.92
C GLY A 3 19.28 -0.26 6.61
N GLN A 4 18.24 -1.00 7.03
CA GLN A 4 18.05 -2.41 6.65
C GLN A 4 17.68 -2.64 5.16
N GLY A 5 17.74 -1.61 4.32
CA GLY A 5 17.53 -1.72 2.88
C GLY A 5 16.10 -2.01 2.43
N LYS A 6 15.07 -1.97 3.29
CA LYS A 6 13.67 -2.37 2.97
C LYS A 6 13.05 -1.61 1.78
N THR A 7 13.35 -0.33 1.67
CA THR A 7 12.96 0.52 0.53
C THR A 7 13.53 -0.02 -0.79
N THR A 8 14.73 -0.64 -0.79
CA THR A 8 15.38 -1.12 -2.02
C THR A 8 14.61 -2.29 -2.67
N PRO A 9 14.26 -3.39 -1.97
CA PRO A 9 13.38 -4.42 -2.50
C PRO A 9 12.01 -3.92 -2.93
N ALA A 10 11.38 -3.02 -2.17
CA ALA A 10 10.10 -2.45 -2.57
C ALA A 10 10.24 -1.65 -3.89
N GLN A 11 11.32 -0.89 -4.06
CA GLN A 11 11.59 -0.15 -5.29
C GLN A 11 11.83 -1.08 -6.48
N LEU A 12 12.57 -2.18 -6.26
CA LEU A 12 12.79 -3.19 -7.30
C LEU A 12 11.48 -3.83 -7.78
N VAL A 13 10.53 -4.05 -6.87
CA VAL A 13 9.20 -4.56 -7.20
C VAL A 13 8.40 -3.53 -7.97
N TYR A 14 8.35 -2.31 -7.47
CA TYR A 14 7.56 -1.24 -8.08
C TYR A 14 8.02 -0.88 -9.50
N LYS A 15 9.33 -1.00 -9.76
CA LYS A 15 9.97 -0.78 -11.06
C LYS A 15 10.06 -2.05 -11.93
N ASN A 16 9.52 -3.19 -11.47
CA ASN A 16 9.55 -4.41 -12.24
C ASN A 16 8.61 -4.33 -13.44
N ASP A 17 9.07 -4.67 -14.65
CA ASP A 17 8.28 -4.57 -15.88
C ASP A 17 6.95 -5.32 -15.83
N LYS A 18 6.89 -6.49 -15.16
CA LYS A 18 5.63 -7.23 -15.03
C LYS A 18 4.65 -6.47 -14.16
N VAL A 19 5.11 -5.95 -13.02
CA VAL A 19 4.30 -5.11 -12.12
C VAL A 19 3.83 -3.86 -12.87
N MET A 20 4.72 -3.18 -13.61
CA MET A 20 4.36 -1.99 -14.38
C MET A 20 3.26 -2.25 -15.42
N ARG A 21 3.20 -3.45 -16.01
CA ARG A 21 2.20 -3.85 -17.00
C ARG A 21 0.91 -4.41 -16.38
N SER A 22 0.95 -4.84 -15.12
CA SER A 22 -0.21 -5.46 -14.44
C SER A 22 -1.14 -4.45 -13.76
N PHE A 23 -0.66 -3.24 -13.49
CA PHE A 23 -1.41 -2.20 -12.79
C PHE A 23 -1.56 -0.96 -13.66
N ASP A 24 -2.81 -0.54 -13.88
CA ASP A 24 -3.18 0.67 -14.62
C ASP A 24 -2.74 1.93 -13.87
N GLU A 25 -2.92 1.92 -12.54
CA GLU A 25 -2.56 3.02 -11.66
C GLU A 25 -1.53 2.55 -10.63
N ARG A 26 -0.47 3.34 -10.42
CA ARG A 26 0.56 3.02 -9.45
C ARG A 26 0.96 4.26 -8.68
N MET A 27 1.10 4.11 -7.37
CA MET A 27 1.51 5.20 -6.50
C MET A 27 2.49 4.71 -5.45
N TRP A 28 3.47 5.56 -5.14
CA TRP A 28 4.41 5.34 -4.06
C TRP A 28 4.41 6.56 -3.14
N LEU A 29 4.22 6.35 -1.84
CA LEU A 29 4.28 7.39 -0.83
C LEU A 29 5.17 6.96 0.32
N SER A 30 6.01 7.88 0.79
CA SER A 30 6.68 7.75 2.09
C SER A 30 5.76 8.33 3.15
N VAL A 31 5.52 7.61 4.25
CA VAL A 31 4.62 8.07 5.31
C VAL A 31 5.42 8.73 6.43
N SER A 32 5.10 9.98 6.77
CA SER A 32 5.72 10.66 7.91
C SER A 32 5.17 10.15 9.26
N ASP A 33 5.97 10.25 10.31
CA ASP A 33 5.59 9.80 11.66
C ASP A 33 4.37 10.57 12.22
N ASP A 34 4.19 11.82 11.79
CA ASP A 34 3.14 12.73 12.24
C ASP A 34 1.91 12.76 11.32
N PHE A 35 1.74 11.76 10.44
CA PHE A 35 0.67 11.81 9.44
C PHE A 35 -0.73 11.87 10.06
N GLU A 36 -1.62 12.58 9.37
CA GLU A 36 -3.07 12.52 9.58
C GLU A 36 -3.73 11.79 8.41
N VAL A 37 -4.75 10.99 8.70
CA VAL A 37 -5.36 10.07 7.71
C VAL A 37 -5.95 10.85 6.53
N GLU A 38 -6.72 11.89 6.83
CA GLU A 38 -7.36 12.75 5.84
C GLU A 38 -6.34 13.51 4.98
N ARG A 39 -5.23 13.95 5.60
CA ARG A 39 -4.13 14.64 4.90
C ARG A 39 -3.48 13.68 3.90
N LEU A 40 -3.10 12.48 4.36
CA LEU A 40 -2.45 11.48 3.52
C LEU A 40 -3.36 11.01 2.37
N LEU A 41 -4.66 10.81 2.62
CA LEU A 41 -5.62 10.46 1.57
C LEU A 41 -5.82 11.58 0.55
N ASN A 42 -5.79 12.84 0.98
CA ASN A 42 -5.82 13.97 0.05
C ASN A 42 -4.55 14.01 -0.81
N GLU A 43 -3.36 13.91 -0.22
CA GLU A 43 -2.08 13.87 -0.95
C GLU A 43 -2.07 12.76 -2.01
N MET A 44 -2.52 11.55 -1.63
CA MET A 44 -2.73 10.44 -2.55
C MET A 44 -3.65 10.85 -3.72
N LEU A 45 -4.81 11.40 -3.43
CA LEU A 45 -5.78 11.71 -4.48
C LEU A 45 -5.31 12.84 -5.40
N GLN A 46 -4.61 13.84 -4.86
CA GLN A 46 -4.00 14.92 -5.64
C GLN A 46 -2.94 14.37 -6.60
N SER A 47 -2.12 13.41 -6.13
CA SER A 47 -1.14 12.71 -6.96
C SER A 47 -1.78 11.97 -8.16
N LEU A 48 -2.99 11.41 -7.99
CA LEU A 48 -3.73 10.76 -9.09
C LEU A 48 -4.42 11.74 -10.04
N LYS A 49 -5.00 12.83 -9.51
CA LYS A 49 -5.78 13.79 -10.31
C LYS A 49 -4.92 14.85 -10.98
N GLY A 50 -3.72 15.11 -10.47
CA GLY A 50 -2.91 16.26 -10.86
C GLY A 50 -3.53 17.60 -10.49
N THR A 51 -4.43 17.64 -9.49
CA THR A 51 -5.08 18.87 -9.01
C THR A 51 -4.88 19.04 -7.51
N ASN A 52 -4.65 20.28 -7.06
CA ASN A 52 -4.43 20.61 -5.64
C ASN A 52 -5.74 20.87 -4.87
N LEU A 53 -6.87 20.33 -5.33
CA LEU A 53 -8.13 20.52 -4.62
C LEU A 53 -8.18 19.61 -3.40
N GLU A 54 -8.06 20.21 -2.21
CA GLU A 54 -8.28 19.50 -0.95
C GLU A 54 -9.77 19.29 -0.71
N MET A 55 -10.12 18.04 -0.37
CA MET A 55 -11.47 17.72 0.07
C MET A 55 -11.51 17.64 1.59
N THR A 56 -12.44 18.40 2.17
CA THR A 56 -12.59 18.56 3.62
C THR A 56 -13.37 17.43 4.27
N ASN A 57 -14.09 16.62 3.48
CA ASN A 57 -14.89 15.51 3.98
C ASN A 57 -14.44 14.17 3.38
N ARG A 58 -14.30 13.16 4.24
CA ARG A 58 -13.92 11.78 3.93
C ARG A 58 -14.77 11.15 2.83
N GLU A 59 -16.10 11.33 2.82
CA GLU A 59 -16.91 10.73 1.76
C GLU A 59 -16.57 11.28 0.37
N ALA A 60 -16.18 12.55 0.28
CA ALA A 60 -15.77 13.17 -0.97
C ALA A 60 -14.40 12.62 -1.43
N ILE A 61 -13.47 12.45 -0.50
CA ILE A 61 -12.17 11.79 -0.73
C ILE A 61 -12.37 10.38 -1.29
N VAL A 62 -13.13 9.54 -0.58
CA VAL A 62 -13.42 8.16 -0.98
C VAL A 62 -14.11 8.10 -2.34
N ARG A 63 -15.08 8.98 -2.62
CA ARG A 63 -15.74 9.06 -3.94
C ARG A 63 -14.75 9.44 -5.04
N GLY A 64 -13.81 10.33 -4.75
CA GLY A 64 -12.72 10.68 -5.65
C GLY A 64 -11.91 9.46 -6.08
N PHE A 65 -11.49 8.64 -5.13
CA PHE A 65 -10.79 7.40 -5.45
C PHE A 65 -11.65 6.40 -6.20
N LYS A 66 -12.91 6.19 -5.79
CA LYS A 66 -13.82 5.27 -6.49
C LYS A 66 -13.94 5.60 -7.97
N ASN A 67 -13.99 6.88 -8.33
CA ASN A 67 -14.05 7.30 -9.72
C ASN A 67 -12.76 7.01 -10.49
N ILE A 68 -11.59 7.17 -9.85
CA ILE A 68 -10.28 6.96 -10.49
C ILE A 68 -9.99 5.46 -10.64
N TYR A 69 -10.24 4.68 -9.59
CA TYR A 69 -9.94 3.26 -9.52
C TYR A 69 -11.06 2.36 -10.06
N LYS A 70 -12.15 2.93 -10.56
CA LYS A 70 -13.25 2.15 -11.14
C LYS A 70 -12.71 1.21 -12.22
N GLU A 71 -12.86 -0.10 -11.98
CA GLU A 71 -12.44 -1.17 -12.89
C GLU A 71 -10.93 -1.22 -13.22
N LYS A 72 -10.10 -0.47 -12.49
CA LYS A 72 -8.65 -0.45 -12.68
C LYS A 72 -7.91 -1.29 -11.65
N ASN A 73 -6.86 -1.96 -12.09
CA ASN A 73 -5.87 -2.57 -11.21
C ASN A 73 -4.94 -1.48 -10.68
N SER A 74 -5.01 -1.20 -9.38
CA SER A 74 -4.16 -0.20 -8.73
C SER A 74 -3.12 -0.84 -7.81
N LEU A 75 -1.90 -0.30 -7.80
CA LEU A 75 -0.87 -0.64 -6.81
C LEU A 75 -0.53 0.60 -5.99
N LEU A 76 -0.83 0.56 -4.70
CA LEU A 76 -0.39 1.56 -3.73
C LEU A 76 0.79 1.03 -2.92
N VAL A 77 1.89 1.79 -2.86
CA VAL A 77 3.02 1.52 -1.95
C VAL A 77 3.07 2.59 -0.87
N LEU A 78 2.96 2.18 0.40
CA LEU A 78 3.16 3.00 1.59
C LEU A 78 4.51 2.61 2.22
N ASP A 79 5.55 3.41 2.02
CA ASP A 79 6.91 3.12 2.45
C ASP A 79 7.31 3.82 3.75
N ASP A 80 8.21 3.18 4.49
CA ASP A 80 8.87 3.62 5.72
C ASP A 80 7.88 4.10 6.81
N ILE A 81 6.88 3.27 7.13
CA ILE A 81 5.93 3.57 8.20
C ILE A 81 6.55 3.31 9.58
N TRP A 82 6.64 4.35 10.41
CA TRP A 82 7.08 4.27 11.81
C TRP A 82 5.97 4.49 12.85
N ASN A 83 4.95 5.29 12.54
CA ASN A 83 3.87 5.59 13.48
C ASN A 83 3.10 4.32 13.88
N GLU A 84 3.01 4.01 15.17
CA GLU A 84 2.35 2.80 15.67
C GLU A 84 0.92 3.03 16.18
N ASN A 85 0.32 4.20 15.91
CA ASN A 85 -1.04 4.51 16.32
C ASN A 85 -2.03 3.60 15.59
N ARG A 86 -2.51 2.60 16.32
CA ARG A 86 -3.45 1.60 15.82
C ARG A 86 -4.72 2.20 15.25
N GLU A 87 -5.32 3.18 15.92
CA GLU A 87 -6.58 3.78 15.49
C GLU A 87 -6.44 4.50 14.14
N LYS A 88 -5.33 5.23 13.95
CA LYS A 88 -5.01 5.87 12.68
C LYS A 88 -4.89 4.84 11.55
N TRP A 89 -4.21 3.73 11.77
CA TRP A 89 -4.06 2.68 10.76
C TRP A 89 -5.35 1.88 10.50
N GLU A 90 -6.18 1.66 11.53
CA GLU A 90 -7.51 1.07 11.34
C GLU A 90 -8.41 1.99 10.51
N CYS A 91 -8.36 3.30 10.76
CA CYS A 91 -9.08 4.30 9.98
C CYS A 91 -8.58 4.32 8.52
N MET A 92 -7.26 4.41 8.31
CA MET A 92 -6.63 4.37 6.99
C MET A 92 -7.01 3.11 6.22
N ARG A 93 -6.92 1.94 6.84
CA ARG A 93 -7.33 0.66 6.23
C ARG A 93 -8.80 0.67 5.81
N LYS A 94 -9.71 1.15 6.67
CA LYS A 94 -11.14 1.27 6.32
C LYS A 94 -11.34 2.18 5.12
N CYS A 95 -10.69 3.35 5.10
CA CYS A 95 -10.72 4.27 3.95
C CYS A 95 -10.26 3.58 2.67
N LEU A 96 -9.10 2.92 2.70
CA LEU A 96 -8.53 2.20 1.55
C LEU A 96 -9.39 1.03 1.07
N LEU A 97 -10.17 0.40 1.95
CA LEU A 97 -11.15 -0.62 1.55
C LEU A 97 -12.36 0.03 0.85
N GLU A 98 -12.77 1.19 1.33
CA GLU A 98 -13.88 1.94 0.76
C GLU A 98 -13.54 2.62 -0.57
N THR A 99 -12.26 2.91 -0.86
CA THR A 99 -11.85 3.55 -2.12
C THR A 99 -12.16 2.73 -3.38
N GLY A 100 -12.43 1.43 -3.24
CA GLY A 100 -12.70 0.54 -4.36
C GLY A 100 -11.44 0.14 -5.13
N GLY A 101 -11.62 -0.27 -6.39
CA GLY A 101 -10.59 -0.91 -7.21
C GLY A 101 -11.05 -2.27 -7.72
N SER A 102 -10.37 -2.79 -8.74
CA SER A 102 -10.64 -4.13 -9.25
C SER A 102 -10.12 -5.20 -8.27
N GLU A 103 -10.45 -6.46 -8.56
CA GLU A 103 -9.84 -7.61 -7.89
C GLU A 103 -8.32 -7.75 -8.20
N GLY A 104 -7.80 -6.98 -9.14
CA GLY A 104 -6.37 -6.88 -9.40
C GLY A 104 -5.66 -5.91 -8.46
N SER A 105 -6.35 -4.99 -7.79
CA SER A 105 -5.72 -3.97 -6.93
C SER A 105 -4.98 -4.56 -5.72
N ARG A 106 -3.85 -3.93 -5.36
CA ARG A 106 -2.94 -4.33 -4.28
C ARG A 106 -2.43 -3.10 -3.51
N ILE A 107 -2.15 -3.31 -2.23
CA ILE A 107 -1.53 -2.31 -1.34
C ILE A 107 -0.31 -2.96 -0.72
N LEU A 108 0.87 -2.35 -0.87
CA LEU A 108 2.12 -2.77 -0.26
C LEU A 108 2.48 -1.74 0.81
N ALA A 109 2.58 -2.17 2.06
CA ALA A 109 3.01 -1.30 3.16
C ALA A 109 4.34 -1.81 3.73
N THR A 110 5.34 -0.95 3.86
CA THR A 110 6.61 -1.28 4.51
C THR A 110 6.64 -0.64 5.90
N THR A 111 6.90 -1.44 6.92
CA THR A 111 6.93 -0.96 8.30
C THR A 111 7.90 -1.79 9.12
N ARG A 112 8.46 -1.19 10.17
CA ARG A 112 9.23 -1.90 11.21
C ARG A 112 8.35 -2.32 12.39
N SER A 113 7.15 -1.78 12.45
CA SER A 113 6.21 -2.00 13.54
C SER A 113 5.37 -3.26 13.30
N GLU A 114 5.41 -4.16 14.27
CA GLU A 114 4.50 -5.30 14.28
C GLU A 114 3.04 -4.89 14.49
N VAL A 115 2.81 -3.81 15.24
CA VAL A 115 1.48 -3.26 15.48
C VAL A 115 0.87 -2.82 14.14
N VAL A 116 1.57 -1.98 13.39
CA VAL A 116 1.12 -1.51 12.06
C VAL A 116 0.90 -2.68 11.12
N ALA A 117 1.85 -3.61 11.06
CA ALA A 117 1.74 -4.78 10.21
C ALA A 117 0.52 -5.62 10.57
N SER A 118 0.17 -5.76 11.86
CA SER A 118 -1.04 -6.47 12.33
C SER A 118 -2.33 -5.73 12.03
N THR A 119 -2.33 -4.40 12.16
CA THR A 119 -3.51 -3.58 11.95
C THR A 119 -3.90 -3.47 10.48
N MET A 120 -2.90 -3.37 9.59
CA MET A 120 -3.11 -3.26 8.14
C MET A 120 -3.47 -4.61 7.49
N GLN A 121 -3.50 -5.72 8.24
CA GLN A 121 -3.77 -7.05 7.69
C GLN A 121 -5.20 -7.21 7.17
N THR A 122 -5.29 -7.88 6.04
CA THR A 122 -6.51 -8.42 5.43
C THR A 122 -6.16 -9.83 4.92
N ALA A 123 -6.67 -10.85 5.61
CA ALA A 123 -6.60 -12.28 5.28
C ALA A 123 -5.23 -12.99 5.29
N GLU A 124 -4.13 -12.41 4.78
CA GLU A 124 -2.82 -13.10 4.78
C GLU A 124 -1.66 -12.22 5.26
N SER A 125 -1.00 -12.66 6.34
CA SER A 125 0.23 -12.06 6.86
C SER A 125 1.38 -13.03 6.70
N HIS A 126 2.48 -12.58 6.10
CA HIS A 126 3.71 -13.35 6.06
C HIS A 126 4.86 -12.44 6.46
N ARG A 127 5.42 -12.73 7.64
CA ARG A 127 6.69 -12.16 8.11
C ARG A 127 7.76 -12.53 7.10
N LEU A 128 8.39 -11.54 6.49
CA LEU A 128 9.62 -11.78 5.75
C LEU A 128 10.73 -12.01 6.78
N GLU A 129 11.05 -13.28 7.03
CA GLU A 129 12.22 -13.64 7.81
C GLU A 129 13.50 -13.26 7.06
N ILE A 130 14.55 -12.99 7.83
CA ILE A 130 15.90 -12.68 7.35
C ILE A 130 16.32 -13.78 6.36
N LEU A 131 16.77 -13.34 5.19
CA LEU A 131 16.96 -14.19 4.00
C LEU A 131 17.87 -15.40 4.24
N SER A 132 17.51 -16.54 3.65
CA SER A 132 18.49 -17.53 3.18
C SER A 132 19.06 -17.07 1.82
N GLU A 133 20.31 -17.41 1.53
CA GLU A 133 21.12 -16.91 0.39
C GLU A 133 20.49 -17.09 -1.01
N THR A 134 19.43 -17.90 -1.15
CA THR A 134 18.85 -18.29 -2.44
C THR A 134 17.59 -17.53 -2.85
N ASP A 135 16.88 -16.86 -1.93
CA ASP A 135 15.65 -16.11 -2.22
C ASP A 135 15.83 -14.61 -1.95
N THR A 136 15.71 -13.77 -2.96
CA THR A 136 15.71 -12.31 -2.75
C THR A 136 14.37 -11.81 -2.23
N VAL A 137 14.38 -10.79 -1.35
CA VAL A 137 13.16 -10.16 -0.80
C VAL A 137 12.24 -9.67 -1.93
N ALA A 138 12.82 -9.10 -3.00
CA ALA A 138 12.09 -8.67 -4.19
C ALA A 138 11.36 -9.82 -4.91
N GLY A 139 12.01 -10.97 -5.07
CA GLY A 139 11.40 -12.16 -5.68
C GLY A 139 10.18 -12.65 -4.90
N LYS A 140 10.21 -12.61 -3.56
CA LYS A 140 9.06 -12.97 -2.71
C LYS A 140 7.88 -12.01 -2.90
N TYR A 141 8.11 -10.70 -3.02
CA TYR A 141 7.03 -9.74 -3.32
C TYR A 141 6.42 -9.98 -4.70
N LEU A 142 7.26 -10.20 -5.72
CA LEU A 142 6.78 -10.39 -7.08
C LEU A 142 5.85 -11.59 -7.16
N ARG A 143 6.21 -12.72 -6.53
CA ARG A 143 5.32 -13.89 -6.48
C ARG A 143 3.97 -13.53 -5.87
N LYS A 144 3.96 -12.80 -4.75
CA LYS A 144 2.72 -12.40 -4.04
C LYS A 144 1.82 -11.45 -4.85
N LEU A 145 2.40 -10.50 -5.58
CA LEU A 145 1.61 -9.64 -6.47
C LEU A 145 0.93 -10.43 -7.60
N HIS A 146 1.45 -11.60 -7.95
CA HIS A 146 0.92 -12.48 -9.00
C HIS A 146 0.10 -13.68 -8.47
N LEU A 147 -0.16 -13.79 -7.15
CA LEU A 147 -0.99 -14.89 -6.60
C LEU A 147 -2.48 -14.68 -6.91
N PRO A 148 -3.21 -15.71 -7.38
CA PRO A 148 -4.67 -15.68 -7.57
C PRO A 148 -5.42 -15.63 -6.23
N ARG A 149 -6.56 -14.93 -6.19
CA ARG A 149 -7.30 -14.67 -4.94
C ARG A 149 -8.18 -15.84 -4.49
N CYS A 150 -8.23 -16.01 -3.16
CA CYS A 150 -9.40 -16.45 -2.41
C CYS A 150 -9.79 -15.32 -1.43
N GLY A 151 -10.64 -14.37 -1.85
CA GLY A 151 -11.35 -13.44 -0.96
C GLY A 151 -10.58 -12.21 -0.41
N ALA A 152 -11.16 -11.02 -0.64
CA ALA A 152 -10.82 -9.69 -0.10
C ALA A 152 -9.52 -9.00 -0.58
N ASN A 153 -9.63 -7.67 -0.75
CA ASN A 153 -8.90 -6.91 -1.76
C ASN A 153 -7.56 -6.28 -1.34
N GLN A 154 -6.87 -6.77 -0.32
CA GLN A 154 -5.64 -6.11 0.17
C GLN A 154 -4.62 -7.12 0.72
N THR A 155 -3.33 -6.83 0.61
CA THR A 155 -2.25 -7.71 1.11
C THR A 155 -1.18 -6.84 1.76
N ALA A 156 -1.29 -6.57 3.06
CA ALA A 156 -0.21 -5.90 3.79
C ALA A 156 0.98 -6.85 3.96
N ILE A 157 2.14 -6.49 3.44
CA ILE A 157 3.35 -7.33 3.51
C ILE A 157 4.35 -6.74 4.50
N LYS A 158 4.50 -7.39 5.65
CA LYS A 158 5.53 -7.06 6.66
C LYS A 158 6.92 -7.39 6.11
N ILE A 159 7.85 -6.42 6.13
CA ILE A 159 9.27 -6.57 5.76
C ILE A 159 10.18 -6.50 6.98
#